data_AF-R6LUZ0-F1
#
_entry.id   AF-R6LUZ0-F1
#
_cell.length_a   1.000
_cell.length_b   1.000
_cell.length_c   1.000
_cell.angle_alpha   90.00
_cell.angle_beta   90.00
_cell.angle_gamma   90.00
#
_symmetry.space_group_name_H-M   'P 1'
#
loop_
_entity.id
_entity.type
_entity.pdbx_description
1 polymer ?
#
loop_
_entity_poly.entity_id
_entity_poly.type
_entity_poly.pdbx_seq_one_letter_code
_entity_poly.pdbx_strand_id
1 'polypeptide(L)'
;MQLFKCPVCGHIQIPYLVSNDYYSSYDEVSGFQQYVFGLNKIEDKISKLKSFTNEKGMLIEIGSGGGYALKISNRYFEDTMGFDISEKECEIAKKQGLNVICGEFDCKK
;
A
#
# COMPACT_ATOMS: atom_id res chain seq x y z
N MET A 1 3.40 -19.47 16.54
CA MET A 1 2.65 -18.19 16.41
C MET A 1 1.26 -18.41 16.97
N GLN A 2 0.81 -17.55 17.90
CA GLN A 2 -0.51 -17.66 18.54
C GLN A 2 -1.45 -16.62 17.93
N LEU A 3 -2.68 -17.02 17.62
CA LEU A 3 -3.71 -16.17 17.01
C LEU A 3 -4.93 -16.10 17.93
N PHE A 4 -5.53 -14.92 18.02
CA PHE A 4 -6.70 -14.65 18.87
C PHE A 4 -7.85 -14.16 18.01
N LYS A 5 -9.07 -14.60 18.33
CA LYS A 5 -10.30 -14.18 17.66
C LYS A 5 -11.20 -13.43 18.63
N CYS A 6 -11.60 -12.21 18.27
CA CYS A 6 -12.59 -11.46 19.02
C CYS A 6 -13.95 -12.18 18.99
N PRO A 7 -14.57 -12.49 20.14
CA PRO A 7 -15.86 -13.20 20.16
C PRO A 7 -17.04 -12.31 19.70
N VAL A 8 -16.87 -10.99 19.64
CA VAL A 8 -17.93 -10.04 19.26
C VAL A 8 -17.95 -9.79 17.75
N CYS A 9 -16.83 -9.33 17.18
CA CYS A 9 -16.74 -8.97 15.76
C CYS A 9 -16.05 -10.03 14.89
N GLY A 10 -15.46 -11.07 15.48
CA GLY A 10 -14.75 -12.11 14.75
C GLY A 10 -13.37 -11.73 14.23
N HIS A 11 -12.87 -10.52 14.50
CA HIS A 11 -11.53 -10.08 14.09
C HIS A 11 -10.44 -11.01 14.62
N ILE A 12 -9.48 -11.38 13.76
CA ILE A 12 -8.36 -12.26 14.10
C ILE A 12 -7.08 -11.41 14.15
N GLN A 13 -6.33 -11.52 15.25
CA GLN A 13 -5.10 -10.76 15.47
C GLN A 13 -4.02 -11.59 16.19
N ILE A 14 -2.77 -11.18 16.02
CA ILE A 14 -1.65 -11.60 16.88
C ILE A 14 -1.67 -10.77 18.18
N PRO A 15 -1.09 -11.26 19.30
CA PRO A 15 -1.16 -10.56 20.58
C PRO A 15 -0.17 -9.40 20.72
N TYR A 16 0.78 -9.26 19.79
CA TYR A 16 1.85 -8.26 19.87
C TYR A 16 1.60 -7.15 18.85
N LEU A 17 1.78 -5.91 19.30
CA LEU A 17 1.96 -4.77 18.41
C LEU A 17 3.39 -4.78 17.92
N VAL A 18 3.59 -4.47 16.64
CA VAL A 18 4.92 -4.19 16.12
C VAL A 18 5.43 -2.87 16.71
N SER A 19 6.73 -2.74 16.88
CA SER A 19 7.35 -1.49 17.32
C SER A 19 7.19 -0.40 16.25
N ASN A 20 7.24 0.87 16.65
CA ASN A 20 7.09 1.99 15.71
C ASN A 20 8.17 2.03 14.63
N ASP A 21 9.35 1.48 14.91
CA ASP A 21 10.49 1.37 14.00
C ASP A 21 10.48 0.09 13.15
N TYR A 22 9.47 -0.77 13.31
CA TYR A 22 9.37 -2.06 12.60
C TYR A 22 9.49 -1.89 11.10
N TYR A 23 8.84 -0.85 10.55
CA TYR A 23 8.87 -0.60 9.12
C TYR A 23 10.09 0.21 8.64
N SER A 24 10.87 0.79 9.55
CA SER A 24 12.07 1.58 9.22
C SER A 24 13.21 0.71 8.67
N SER A 25 13.22 -0.58 9.02
CA SER A 25 14.19 -1.56 8.52
C SER A 25 13.56 -2.61 7.60
N TYR A 26 12.35 -2.34 7.10
CA TYR A 26 11.61 -3.27 6.26
C TYR A 26 12.31 -3.47 4.91
N ASP A 27 13.02 -4.58 4.77
CA ASP A 27 13.80 -4.96 3.58
C ASP A 27 13.13 -6.08 2.78
N GLU A 28 11.85 -6.37 3.06
CA GLU A 28 11.18 -7.50 2.43
C GLU A 28 10.75 -7.21 0.98
N VAL A 29 11.36 -7.96 0.07
CA VAL A 29 10.94 -8.18 -1.33
C VAL A 29 9.63 -9.00 -1.41
N SER A 30 9.00 -9.34 -0.28
CA SER A 30 7.85 -10.25 -0.19
C SER A 30 6.60 -9.71 -0.89
N GLY A 31 6.34 -8.40 -0.80
CA GLY A 31 5.27 -7.73 -1.55
C GLY A 31 5.49 -7.84 -3.07
N PHE A 32 6.73 -7.69 -3.53
CA PHE A 32 7.11 -7.85 -4.95
C PHE A 32 6.85 -9.27 -5.46
N GLN A 33 7.10 -10.30 -4.64
CA GLN A 33 6.84 -11.69 -5.01
C GLN A 33 5.35 -11.98 -5.27
N GLN A 34 4.42 -11.25 -4.61
CA GLN A 34 2.98 -11.34 -4.92
C GLN A 34 2.66 -10.88 -6.34
N TYR A 35 3.47 -9.97 -6.90
CA TYR A 35 3.31 -9.45 -8.26
C TYR A 35 4.06 -10.29 -9.31
N VAL A 36 5.20 -10.89 -8.96
CA VAL A 36 6.08 -11.60 -9.92
C VAL A 36 5.64 -13.02 -10.26
N PHE A 37 5.06 -13.78 -9.32
CA PHE A 37 4.80 -15.22 -9.52
C PHE A 37 3.35 -15.59 -9.90
N GLY A 38 2.63 -14.72 -10.61
CA GLY A 38 1.47 -15.15 -11.41
C GLY A 38 0.07 -14.85 -10.88
N LEU A 39 -0.08 -13.92 -9.94
CA LEU A 39 -1.38 -13.31 -9.62
C LEU A 39 -1.46 -11.86 -10.12
N ASN A 40 -0.92 -11.59 -11.31
CA ASN A 40 -0.80 -10.28 -11.96
C ASN A 40 -2.18 -9.69 -12.37
N LYS A 41 -3.07 -9.57 -11.39
CA LYS A 41 -4.42 -9.00 -11.44
C LYS A 41 -4.45 -7.60 -10.84
N ILE A 42 -3.29 -6.98 -10.59
CA ILE A 42 -3.26 -5.66 -9.96
C ILE A 42 -3.92 -4.63 -10.88
N GLU A 43 -3.68 -4.71 -12.19
CA GLU A 43 -4.32 -3.87 -13.18
C GLU A 43 -5.83 -4.16 -13.27
N ASP A 44 -6.26 -5.43 -13.21
CA ASP A 44 -7.69 -5.80 -13.14
C ASP A 44 -8.36 -5.23 -11.88
N LYS A 45 -7.68 -5.30 -10.73
CA LYS A 45 -8.16 -4.73 -9.46
C LYS A 45 -8.28 -3.21 -9.56
N ILE A 46 -7.28 -2.53 -10.12
CA ILE A 46 -7.27 -1.07 -10.32
C ILE A 46 -8.38 -0.66 -11.29
N SER A 47 -8.55 -1.37 -12.39
CA SER A 47 -9.63 -1.17 -13.36
C SER A 47 -11.01 -1.33 -12.70
N LYS A 48 -11.17 -2.35 -11.85
CA LYS A 48 -12.39 -2.53 -11.06
C LYS A 48 -12.58 -1.41 -10.03
N LEU A 49 -11.53 -0.91 -9.36
CA LEU A 49 -11.64 0.25 -8.48
C LEU A 49 -12.12 1.49 -9.26
N LYS A 50 -11.61 1.67 -10.48
CA LYS A 50 -12.02 2.79 -11.34
C LYS A 50 -13.50 2.77 -11.67
N SER A 51 -14.12 1.59 -11.78
CA SER A 51 -15.57 1.49 -12.04
C SER A 51 -16.44 1.97 -10.88
N PHE A 52 -15.87 2.21 -9.69
CA PHE A 52 -16.59 2.78 -8.55
C PHE A 52 -16.45 4.30 -8.43
N THR A 53 -15.69 4.96 -9.33
CA THR A 53 -15.46 6.40 -9.27
C THR A 53 -15.90 7.11 -10.55
N ASN A 54 -16.23 8.40 -10.42
CA ASN A 54 -16.57 9.30 -11.51
C ASN A 54 -15.41 9.35 -12.53
N GLU A 55 -15.66 9.82 -13.77
CA GLU A 55 -14.76 9.63 -14.93
C GLU A 55 -13.28 9.86 -14.65
N LYS A 56 -12.90 10.84 -13.82
CA LYS A 56 -11.51 11.15 -13.54
C LYS A 56 -10.95 10.58 -12.23
N GLY A 57 -11.66 10.71 -11.11
CA GLY A 57 -11.36 10.06 -9.83
C GLY A 57 -9.98 10.36 -9.22
N MET A 58 -9.84 10.13 -7.92
CA MET A 58 -8.55 10.18 -7.21
C MET A 58 -8.34 8.86 -6.47
N LEU A 59 -7.09 8.42 -6.35
CA LEU A 59 -6.73 7.21 -5.61
C LEU A 59 -5.67 7.50 -4.56
N ILE A 60 -5.92 7.05 -3.33
CA ILE A 60 -4.92 7.01 -2.26
C ILE A 60 -4.53 5.55 -2.04
N GLU A 61 -3.23 5.26 -2.06
CA GLU A 61 -2.67 3.95 -1.74
C GLU A 61 -1.92 4.03 -0.40
N ILE A 62 -2.34 3.23 0.59
CA ILE A 62 -1.68 3.13 1.90
C ILE A 62 -0.78 1.89 1.89
N GLY A 63 0.49 2.07 2.26
CA GLY A 63 1.52 1.05 2.12
C GLY A 63 1.95 0.89 0.65
N SER A 64 2.23 2.00 -0.03
CA SER A 64 2.50 2.02 -1.47
C SER A 64 3.84 1.39 -1.88
N GLY A 65 4.74 1.16 -0.92
CA GLY A 65 6.11 0.71 -1.14
C GLY A 65 6.82 1.53 -2.22
N GLY A 66 7.66 0.87 -3.02
CA GLY A 66 8.31 1.46 -4.20
C GLY A 66 7.35 1.85 -5.34
N GLY A 67 6.03 1.76 -5.15
CA GLY A 67 5.03 2.36 -6.02
C GLY A 67 4.62 1.54 -7.23
N TYR A 68 4.75 0.21 -7.21
CA TYR A 68 4.39 -0.65 -8.34
C TYR A 68 2.90 -0.52 -8.72
N ALA A 69 2.00 -0.67 -7.74
CA ALA A 69 0.57 -0.52 -7.99
C ALA A 69 0.19 0.95 -8.26
N LEU A 70 0.75 1.90 -7.50
CA LEU A 70 0.56 3.35 -7.71
C LEU A 70 0.86 3.78 -9.16
N LYS A 71 1.96 3.27 -9.74
CA LYS A 71 2.34 3.54 -11.12
C LYS A 71 1.32 3.04 -12.14
N ILE A 72 0.67 1.92 -11.87
CA ILE A 72 -0.42 1.39 -12.72
C ILE A 72 -1.67 2.26 -12.52
N SER A 73 -1.99 2.64 -11.28
CA SER A 73 -3.12 3.50 -10.93
C SER A 73 -3.09 4.85 -11.67
N ASN A 74 -1.91 5.43 -11.90
CA ASN A 74 -1.75 6.67 -12.69
C ASN A 74 -2.29 6.60 -14.12
N ARG A 75 -2.55 5.40 -14.67
CA ARG A 75 -3.17 5.24 -15.99
C ARG A 75 -4.69 5.34 -15.96
N TYR A 76 -5.29 5.15 -14.79
CA TYR A 76 -6.74 5.04 -14.61
C TYR A 76 -7.34 6.24 -13.87
N PHE A 77 -6.58 6.89 -13.01
CA PHE A 77 -7.03 8.00 -12.16
C PHE A 77 -6.31 9.31 -12.55
N GLU A 78 -7.01 10.43 -12.42
CA GLU A 78 -6.44 11.76 -12.73
C GLU A 78 -5.36 12.18 -11.73
N ASP A 79 -5.52 11.77 -10.47
CA ASP A 79 -4.52 12.00 -9.43
C ASP A 79 -4.38 10.76 -8.54
N THR A 80 -3.14 10.45 -8.16
CA THR A 80 -2.84 9.39 -7.21
C THR A 80 -1.85 9.86 -6.17
N MET A 81 -1.98 9.34 -4.95
CA MET A 81 -1.09 9.63 -3.84
C MET A 81 -0.78 8.35 -3.07
N GLY A 82 0.50 8.04 -2.92
CA GLY A 82 0.98 6.94 -2.07
C GLY A 82 1.33 7.43 -0.66
N PHE A 83 1.09 6.59 0.34
CA PHE A 83 1.65 6.71 1.68
C PHE A 83 2.49 5.49 1.98
N ASP A 84 3.72 5.71 2.40
CA ASP A 84 4.55 4.63 2.95
C ASP A 84 5.46 5.16 4.06
N ILE A 85 5.61 4.39 5.13
CA ILE A 85 6.45 4.75 6.27
C ILE A 85 7.94 4.42 6.02
N SER A 86 8.24 3.52 5.09
CA SER A 86 9.62 3.15 4.75
C SER A 86 10.27 4.22 3.88
N GLU A 87 11.23 4.96 4.45
CA GLU A 87 11.98 6.01 3.73
C GLU A 87 12.64 5.47 2.45
N LYS A 88 13.23 4.27 2.52
CA LYS A 88 13.88 3.60 1.39
C LYS A 88 12.90 3.39 0.22
N GLU A 89 11.74 2.80 0.49
CA GLU A 89 10.73 2.54 -0.54
C GLU A 89 10.15 3.85 -1.10
N CYS A 90 9.97 4.83 -0.21
CA CYS A 90 9.50 6.15 -0.56
C CYS A 90 10.50 6.90 -1.49
N GLU A 91 11.81 6.77 -1.27
CA GLU A 91 12.84 7.25 -2.20
C GLU A 91 12.76 6.57 -3.56
N ILE A 92 12.56 5.26 -3.60
CA ILE A 92 12.42 4.49 -4.86
C ILE A 92 11.21 4.98 -5.64
N ALA A 93 10.07 5.21 -4.98
CA ALA A 93 8.87 5.72 -5.62
C ALA A 93 9.06 7.16 -6.14
N LYS A 94 9.67 8.04 -5.34
CA LYS A 94 9.98 9.42 -5.74
C LYS A 94 10.95 9.50 -6.91
N LYS A 95 11.97 8.63 -6.96
CA LYS A 95 12.91 8.52 -8.11
C LYS A 95 12.20 8.12 -9.41
N GLN A 96 11.05 7.44 -9.32
CA GLN A 96 10.19 7.12 -10.45
C GLN A 96 9.20 8.24 -10.82
N GLY A 97 9.23 9.38 -10.12
CA GLY A 97 8.34 10.51 -10.34
C GLY A 97 6.93 10.33 -9.77
N LEU A 98 6.75 9.42 -8.81
CA LEU A 98 5.45 9.16 -8.18
C LEU A 98 5.18 10.16 -7.04
N ASN A 99 3.90 10.52 -6.86
CA ASN A 99 3.43 11.38 -5.77
C ASN A 99 3.26 10.55 -4.49
N VAL A 100 4.25 10.63 -3.58
CA VAL A 100 4.27 9.82 -2.34
C VAL A 100 4.64 10.67 -1.13
N ILE A 101 3.88 10.48 -0.04
CA ILE A 101 4.15 11.02 1.29
C ILE A 101 4.87 9.93 2.11
N CYS A 102 6.04 10.27 2.65
CA CYS A 102 6.78 9.37 3.54
C CYS A 102 6.28 9.55 4.97
N GLY A 103 5.54 8.58 5.48
CA GLY A 103 4.96 8.61 6.81
C GLY A 103 3.70 7.77 6.94
N GLU A 104 3.15 7.76 8.15
CA GLU A 104 1.87 7.12 8.47
C GLU A 104 0.70 7.89 7.87
N PHE A 105 -0.34 7.16 7.46
CA PHE A 105 -1.56 7.75 6.89
C PHE A 105 -2.41 8.51 7.92
N ASP A 106 -2.50 8.02 9.17
CA ASP A 106 -3.35 8.55 10.24
C ASP A 106 -2.55 9.23 11.37
N CYS A 107 -1.35 9.75 11.07
CA CYS A 107 -0.63 10.50 12.09
C CYS A 107 -1.29 11.87 12.29
N LYS A 108 -2.07 12.02 13.36
CA LYS A 108 -2.45 13.33 13.88
C LYS A 108 -1.18 14.04 14.37
N LYS A 109 -0.84 15.16 13.73
CA LYS A 109 0.16 16.09 14.27
C LYS A 109 -0.27 16.64 15.62
#